data_AF-A0A7C3DQT1-F1
#
_entry.id   AF-A0A7C3DQT1-F1
#
_cell.length_a   1.000
_cell.length_b   1.000
_cell.length_c   1.000
_cell.angle_alpha   90.00
_cell.angle_beta   90.00
_cell.angle_gamma   90.00
#
_symmetry.space_group_name_H-M   'P 1'
#
loop_
_entity.id
_entity.type
_entity.pdbx_description
1 polymer ?
#
loop_
_entity_poly.entity_id
_entity_poly.type
_entity_poly.pdbx_seq_one_letter_code
_entity_poly.pdbx_strand_id
1 'polypeptide(L)'
;MKLKDDVKVLEDSLLALASRDPMMGSFISREITELEDHLKKAIESNKEKRRGPALSAMQLSMTSLNNLALMLDSHYDDMMKMLNNAKPSRSNKKNKGNNPRLSELQKQLNQKIEELKESGKQGRQLSEELARLAAEQERIRKALREFEEKLKKEGGKGPGEGLESLMEETEMDLVNKQLTEELIQRQRQILTRLLEAENSMREQDFDEERKGETARDYDKIMPKAIEDYLRKKEKETELLRTLPPRLYPYYQREIDEYLKRLRENNF
;
A
#
# COMPACT_ATOMS: atom_id res chain seq x y z
N MET A 1 49.37 0.75 -5.26
CA MET A 1 49.04 -0.45 -4.48
C MET A 1 47.66 -0.31 -3.85
N LYS A 2 47.39 0.74 -3.05
CA LYS A 2 46.06 0.98 -2.43
C LYS A 2 44.83 0.75 -3.33
N LEU A 3 44.79 1.37 -4.52
CA LEU A 3 43.63 1.27 -5.43
C LEU A 3 43.30 -0.17 -5.86
N LYS A 4 44.31 -1.03 -6.01
CA LYS A 4 44.13 -2.42 -6.42
C LYS A 4 43.59 -3.26 -5.26
N ASP A 5 44.05 -2.98 -4.05
CA ASP A 5 43.61 -3.67 -2.84
C ASP A 5 42.18 -3.25 -2.47
N ASP A 6 41.84 -1.97 -2.60
CA ASP A 6 40.49 -1.44 -2.35
C ASP A 6 39.45 -2.03 -3.31
N VAL A 7 39.80 -2.15 -4.60
CA VAL A 7 38.92 -2.75 -5.61
C VAL A 7 38.73 -4.24 -5.36
N LYS A 8 39.76 -4.94 -4.90
CA LYS A 8 39.68 -6.38 -4.59
C LYS A 8 38.73 -6.66 -3.43
N VAL A 9 38.76 -5.82 -2.40
CA VAL A 9 37.81 -5.92 -1.27
C VAL A 9 36.36 -5.63 -1.72
N LEU A 10 36.18 -4.67 -2.61
CA LEU A 10 34.87 -4.38 -3.20
C LEU A 10 34.37 -5.52 -4.07
N GLU A 11 35.25 -6.11 -4.88
CA GLU A 11 34.97 -7.28 -5.71
C GLU A 11 34.49 -8.47 -4.86
N ASP A 12 35.24 -8.83 -3.81
CA ASP A 12 34.87 -9.93 -2.91
C ASP A 12 33.48 -9.69 -2.28
N SER A 13 33.18 -8.44 -1.91
CA SER A 13 31.88 -8.07 -1.33
C SER A 13 30.74 -8.15 -2.36
N LEU A 14 30.97 -7.69 -3.58
CA LEU A 14 29.98 -7.71 -4.66
C LEU A 14 29.76 -9.13 -5.21
N LEU A 15 30.80 -9.98 -5.25
CA LEU A 15 30.70 -11.39 -5.60
C LEU A 15 29.94 -12.19 -4.52
N ALA A 16 30.16 -11.87 -3.25
CA ALA A 16 29.37 -12.46 -2.16
C ALA A 16 27.88 -12.07 -2.26
N LEU A 17 27.58 -10.84 -2.66
CA LEU A 17 26.21 -10.39 -2.93
C LEU A 17 25.61 -11.10 -4.15
N ALA A 18 26.36 -11.18 -5.26
CA ALA A 18 26.00 -11.89 -6.48
C ALA A 18 25.72 -13.39 -6.25
N SER A 19 26.42 -14.01 -5.31
CA SER A 19 26.21 -15.43 -4.95
C SER A 19 24.90 -15.66 -4.19
N ARG A 20 24.35 -14.62 -3.54
CA ARG A 20 23.09 -14.68 -2.81
C ARG A 20 21.88 -14.39 -3.68
N ASP A 21 22.04 -13.61 -4.74
CA ASP A 21 20.99 -13.34 -5.72
C ASP A 21 21.38 -13.84 -7.12
N PRO A 22 20.87 -15.01 -7.54
CA PRO A 22 21.20 -15.62 -8.84
C PRO A 22 20.84 -14.75 -10.05
N MET A 23 19.86 -13.85 -9.92
CA MET A 23 19.41 -12.98 -11.01
C MET A 23 20.39 -11.83 -11.27
N MET A 24 21.12 -11.41 -10.23
CA MET A 24 22.10 -10.33 -10.29
C MET A 24 23.51 -10.81 -10.66
N GLY A 25 23.79 -12.11 -10.44
CA GLY A 25 25.14 -12.63 -10.53
C GLY A 25 25.82 -12.47 -11.90
N SER A 26 25.09 -12.68 -13.00
CA SER A 26 25.67 -12.58 -14.35
C SER A 26 26.04 -11.15 -14.74
N PHE A 27 25.25 -10.17 -14.29
CA PHE A 27 25.52 -8.76 -14.58
C PHE A 27 26.64 -8.23 -13.69
N ILE A 28 26.57 -8.47 -12.37
CA ILE A 28 27.63 -8.07 -11.42
C ILE A 28 28.98 -8.67 -11.86
N SER A 29 29.02 -9.95 -12.18
CA SER A 29 30.26 -10.62 -12.61
C SER A 29 30.83 -10.02 -13.90
N ARG A 30 29.99 -9.69 -14.88
CA ARG A 30 30.44 -9.05 -16.13
C ARG A 30 31.02 -7.67 -15.88
N GLU A 31 30.32 -6.79 -15.17
CA GLU A 31 30.79 -5.42 -14.95
C GLU A 31 32.02 -5.37 -14.03
N ILE A 32 32.15 -6.29 -13.06
CA ILE A 32 33.38 -6.45 -12.26
C ILE A 32 34.56 -6.89 -13.14
N THR A 33 34.34 -7.84 -14.05
CA THR A 33 35.40 -8.30 -14.96
C THR A 33 35.86 -7.16 -15.88
N GLU A 34 34.92 -6.38 -16.40
CA GLU A 34 35.21 -5.19 -17.22
C GLU A 34 35.95 -4.11 -16.40
N LEU A 35 35.50 -3.85 -15.17
CA LEU A 35 36.17 -2.95 -14.24
C LEU A 35 37.63 -3.38 -13.97
N GLU A 36 37.85 -4.66 -13.67
CA GLU A 36 39.18 -5.22 -13.44
C GLU A 36 40.10 -5.04 -14.67
N ASP A 37 39.60 -5.36 -15.86
CA ASP A 37 40.36 -5.28 -17.10
C ASP A 37 40.73 -3.85 -17.44
N HIS A 38 39.80 -2.91 -17.26
CA HIS A 38 40.06 -1.49 -17.47
C HIS A 38 41.04 -0.94 -16.43
N LEU A 39 40.94 -1.35 -15.16
CA LEU A 39 41.90 -0.95 -14.13
C LEU A 39 43.29 -1.52 -14.35
N LYS A 40 43.41 -2.79 -14.78
CA LYS A 40 44.70 -3.40 -15.15
C LYS A 40 45.36 -2.61 -16.29
N LYS A 41 44.61 -2.31 -17.36
CA LYS A 41 45.08 -1.49 -18.49
C LYS A 41 45.46 -0.07 -18.07
N ALA A 42 44.70 0.54 -17.17
CA ALA A 42 45.01 1.87 -16.64
C ALA A 42 46.32 1.87 -15.83
N ILE A 43 46.51 0.89 -14.96
CA ILE A 43 47.73 0.73 -14.15
C ILE A 43 48.94 0.47 -15.04
N GLU A 44 48.82 -0.41 -16.02
CA GLU A 44 49.90 -0.74 -16.95
C GLU A 44 50.28 0.46 -17.82
N SER A 45 49.29 1.14 -18.41
CA SER A 45 49.51 2.38 -19.17
C SER A 45 50.16 3.47 -18.31
N ASN A 46 49.78 3.58 -17.04
CA ASN A 46 50.37 4.54 -16.12
C ASN A 46 51.82 4.17 -15.74
N LYS A 47 52.12 2.87 -15.59
CA LYS A 47 53.48 2.35 -15.38
C LYS A 47 54.40 2.64 -16.57
N GLU A 48 53.86 2.57 -17.78
CA GLU A 48 54.53 2.93 -19.03
C GLU A 48 54.55 4.46 -19.31
N LYS A 49 54.01 5.28 -18.40
CA LYS A 49 53.83 6.74 -18.53
C LYS A 49 52.99 7.17 -19.76
N ARG A 50 52.17 6.28 -20.30
CA ARG A 50 51.25 6.54 -21.41
C ARG A 50 49.94 7.15 -20.89
N ARG A 51 49.92 8.49 -20.76
CA ARG A 51 48.79 9.23 -20.16
C ARG A 51 47.46 9.07 -20.88
N GLY A 52 47.45 9.10 -22.22
CA GLY A 52 46.21 8.99 -23.01
C GLY A 52 45.48 7.66 -22.81
N PRO A 53 46.15 6.52 -23.07
CA PRO A 53 45.58 5.19 -22.82
C PRO A 53 45.19 4.98 -21.35
N ALA A 54 45.96 5.50 -20.39
CA ALA A 54 45.62 5.44 -18.97
C ALA A 54 44.31 6.18 -18.65
N LEU A 55 44.12 7.39 -19.18
CA LEU A 55 42.90 8.19 -19.00
C LEU A 55 41.67 7.49 -19.61
N SER A 56 41.80 6.95 -20.81
CA SER A 56 40.71 6.22 -21.47
C SER A 56 40.29 4.98 -20.67
N ALA A 57 41.26 4.20 -20.19
CA ALA A 57 40.99 3.02 -19.36
C ALA A 57 40.38 3.39 -18.00
N MET A 58 40.81 4.49 -17.37
CA MET A 58 40.16 5.00 -16.15
C MET A 58 38.71 5.42 -16.40
N GLN A 59 38.42 6.06 -17.53
CA GLN A 59 37.06 6.50 -17.85
C GLN A 59 36.12 5.31 -18.04
N LEU A 60 36.58 4.25 -18.71
CA LEU A 60 35.83 3.00 -18.86
C LEU A 60 35.62 2.31 -17.51
N SER A 61 36.63 2.35 -16.62
CA SER A 61 36.50 1.83 -15.24
C SER A 61 35.42 2.60 -14.45
N MET A 62 35.32 3.92 -14.65
CA MET A 62 34.25 4.73 -14.03
C MET A 62 32.87 4.41 -14.62
N THR A 63 32.79 4.07 -15.92
CA THR A 63 31.53 3.64 -16.54
C THR A 63 31.03 2.32 -15.96
N SER A 64 31.88 1.29 -15.87
CA SER A 64 31.52 0.01 -15.25
C SER A 64 31.13 0.18 -13.77
N LEU A 65 31.79 1.09 -13.04
CA LEU A 65 31.44 1.39 -11.65
C LEU A 65 30.06 2.07 -11.54
N ASN A 66 29.74 3.01 -12.43
CA ASN A 66 28.44 3.66 -12.46
C ASN A 66 27.33 2.68 -12.88
N ASN A 67 27.59 1.78 -13.82
CA ASN A 67 26.64 0.73 -14.21
C ASN A 67 26.35 -0.22 -13.04
N LEU A 68 27.38 -0.64 -12.30
CA LEU A 68 27.23 -1.42 -11.07
C LEU A 68 26.38 -0.67 -10.04
N ALA A 69 26.63 0.62 -9.81
CA ALA A 69 25.86 1.43 -8.88
C ALA A 69 24.39 1.58 -9.28
N LEU A 70 24.11 1.86 -10.57
CA LEU A 70 22.74 2.00 -11.10
C LEU A 70 21.94 0.69 -11.00
N MET A 71 22.60 -0.43 -11.27
CA MET A 71 21.99 -1.75 -11.16
C MET A 71 21.72 -2.13 -9.70
N LEU A 72 22.66 -1.85 -8.79
CA LEU A 72 22.47 -2.07 -7.35
C LEU A 72 21.33 -1.21 -6.79
N ASP A 73 21.20 0.05 -7.23
CA ASP A 73 20.09 0.94 -6.87
C ASP A 73 18.74 0.41 -7.37
N SER A 74 18.68 0.04 -8.65
CA SER A 74 17.48 -0.54 -9.28
C SER A 74 17.06 -1.85 -8.62
N HIS A 75 18.04 -2.70 -8.27
CA HIS A 75 17.77 -3.96 -7.58
C HIS A 75 17.33 -3.75 -6.13
N TYR A 76 17.91 -2.78 -5.41
CA TYR A 76 17.45 -2.41 -4.07
C TYR A 76 15.99 -1.93 -4.10
N ASP A 77 15.63 -1.11 -5.09
CA ASP A 77 14.25 -0.67 -5.30
C ASP A 77 13.30 -1.83 -5.54
N ASP A 78 13.69 -2.77 -6.41
CA ASP A 78 12.88 -3.93 -6.72
C ASP A 78 12.77 -4.88 -5.54
N MET A 79 13.84 -5.06 -4.76
CA MET A 79 13.82 -5.85 -3.53
C MET A 79 12.92 -5.19 -2.47
N MET A 80 12.95 -3.86 -2.32
CA MET A 80 12.04 -3.13 -1.42
C MET A 80 10.58 -3.26 -1.86
N LYS A 81 10.30 -3.19 -3.16
CA LYS A 81 8.96 -3.48 -3.71
C LYS A 81 8.55 -4.92 -3.45
N MET A 82 9.46 -5.88 -3.59
CA MET A 82 9.20 -7.29 -3.33
C MET A 82 8.99 -7.58 -1.85
N LEU A 83 9.79 -7.01 -0.94
CA LEU A 83 9.65 -7.16 0.52
C LEU A 83 8.35 -6.53 1.03
N ASN A 84 7.93 -5.43 0.41
CA ASN A 84 6.60 -4.86 0.65
C ASN A 84 5.49 -5.81 0.18
N ASN A 85 5.67 -6.51 -0.94
CA ASN A 85 4.70 -7.49 -1.46
C ASN A 85 4.79 -8.89 -0.82
N ALA A 86 5.90 -9.24 -0.16
CA ALA A 86 6.20 -10.59 0.33
C ALA A 86 5.95 -10.78 1.83
N LYS A 87 5.25 -9.86 2.52
CA LYS A 87 4.66 -10.17 3.83
C LYS A 87 3.38 -11.00 3.62
N PRO A 88 3.35 -12.31 3.94
CA PRO A 88 2.13 -13.08 3.93
C PRO A 88 1.42 -12.91 5.28
N SER A 89 0.14 -12.63 5.16
CA SER A 89 -0.92 -12.86 6.13
C SER A 89 -0.62 -13.94 7.19
N ARG A 90 -0.77 -13.55 8.46
CA ARG A 90 -1.31 -14.42 9.51
C ARG A 90 -2.56 -13.77 10.11
N SER A 91 -3.47 -13.36 9.24
CA SER A 91 -4.86 -13.08 9.57
C SER A 91 -5.65 -12.89 8.28
N ASN A 92 -6.72 -13.68 8.15
CA ASN A 92 -7.75 -13.51 7.15
C ASN A 92 -8.27 -12.07 7.15
N LYS A 93 -7.97 -11.30 6.10
CA LYS A 93 -8.92 -10.45 5.36
C LYS A 93 -8.19 -9.72 4.25
N LYS A 94 -8.92 -9.48 3.17
CA LYS A 94 -8.47 -8.87 1.92
C LYS A 94 -7.80 -7.50 2.17
N ASN A 95 -6.46 -7.46 2.21
CA ASN A 95 -5.71 -6.21 2.12
C ASN A 95 -5.42 -5.90 0.65
N LYS A 96 -6.38 -5.26 -0.01
CA LYS A 96 -6.09 -4.29 -1.06
C LYS A 96 -5.80 -2.98 -0.34
N GLY A 97 -4.54 -2.55 -0.33
CA GLY A 97 -4.15 -1.34 0.40
C GLY A 97 -2.74 -1.39 0.93
N ASN A 98 -1.81 -2.01 0.20
CA ASN A 98 -0.39 -1.87 0.52
C ASN A 98 0.12 -0.62 -0.18
N ASN A 99 -0.33 0.53 0.32
CA ASN A 99 0.17 1.81 -0.12
C ASN A 99 1.63 1.94 0.34
N PRO A 100 2.62 2.27 -0.52
CA PRO A 100 3.93 2.67 -0.02
C PRO A 100 3.74 3.74 1.04
N ARG A 101 4.40 3.61 2.19
CA ARG A 101 4.35 4.58 3.29
C ARG A 101 5.06 5.87 2.88
N LEU A 102 4.48 6.57 1.93
CA LEU A 102 4.98 7.78 1.32
C LEU A 102 5.14 8.88 2.37
N SER A 103 4.23 8.91 3.35
CA SER A 103 4.31 9.75 4.55
C SER A 103 5.56 9.47 5.39
N GLU A 104 5.96 8.21 5.54
CA GLU A 104 7.15 7.82 6.30
C GLU A 104 8.43 8.20 5.56
N LEU A 105 8.46 8.02 4.23
CA LEU A 105 9.56 8.48 3.38
C LEU A 105 9.69 10.01 3.42
N GLN A 106 8.56 10.73 3.32
CA GLN A 106 8.54 12.18 3.42
C GLN A 106 9.04 12.65 4.79
N LYS A 107 8.66 11.96 5.87
CA LYS A 107 9.13 12.27 7.23
C LYS A 107 10.64 12.11 7.36
N GLN A 108 11.20 11.03 6.82
CA GLN A 108 12.66 10.83 6.80
C GLN A 108 13.37 11.92 6.01
N LEU A 109 12.82 12.31 4.86
CA LEU A 109 13.39 13.38 4.04
C LEU A 109 13.35 14.74 4.76
N ASN A 110 12.25 15.05 5.46
CA ASN A 110 12.13 16.26 6.27
C ASN A 110 13.18 16.29 7.40
N GLN A 111 13.43 15.16 8.06
CA GLN A 111 14.46 15.03 9.09
C GLN A 111 15.86 15.28 8.50
N LYS A 112 16.20 14.67 7.36
CA LYS A 112 17.49 14.91 6.69
C LYS A 112 17.68 16.37 6.30
N ILE A 113 16.61 17.07 5.86
CA ILE A 113 16.66 18.50 5.54
C ILE A 113 16.92 19.34 6.80
N GLU A 114 16.24 19.05 7.91
CA GLU A 114 16.48 19.73 9.19
C GLU A 114 17.90 19.49 9.70
N GLU A 115 18.37 18.24 9.68
CA GLU A 115 19.76 17.88 10.03
C GLU A 115 20.77 18.60 9.14
N LEU A 116 20.51 18.69 7.83
CA LEU A 116 21.39 19.38 6.89
C LEU A 116 21.47 20.88 7.20
N LYS A 117 20.35 21.50 7.55
CA LYS A 117 20.28 22.91 7.98
C LYS A 117 21.11 23.16 9.24
N GLU A 118 21.02 22.26 10.21
CA GLU A 118 21.74 22.36 11.48
C GLU A 118 23.23 22.01 11.34
N SER A 119 23.59 21.14 10.38
CA SER A 119 24.95 20.63 10.21
C SER A 119 25.99 21.68 9.83
N GLY A 120 25.57 22.87 9.36
CA GLY A 120 26.46 23.96 8.98
C GLY A 120 27.42 23.64 7.83
N LYS A 121 27.20 22.53 7.10
CA LYS A 121 28.02 22.11 5.96
C LYS A 121 27.99 23.18 4.86
N GLN A 122 29.13 23.43 4.23
CA GLN A 122 29.27 24.43 3.17
C GLN A 122 29.96 23.88 1.92
N GLY A 123 29.77 24.58 0.81
CA GLY A 123 30.48 24.32 -0.46
C GLY A 123 30.03 23.05 -1.18
N ARG A 124 30.99 22.25 -1.63
CA ARG A 124 30.76 21.11 -2.53
C ARG A 124 30.02 19.96 -1.86
N GLN A 125 30.29 19.71 -0.57
CA GLN A 125 29.62 18.67 0.22
C GLN A 125 28.12 18.98 0.41
N LEU A 126 27.80 20.24 0.75
CA LEU A 126 26.41 20.70 0.84
C LEU A 126 25.69 20.54 -0.51
N SER A 127 26.34 20.91 -1.60
CA SER A 127 25.74 20.81 -2.95
C SER A 127 25.43 19.37 -3.35
N GLU A 128 26.28 18.41 -2.96
CA GLU A 128 26.08 16.99 -3.24
C GLU A 128 24.93 16.41 -2.40
N GLU A 129 24.86 16.77 -1.12
CA GLU A 129 23.77 16.33 -0.23
C GLU A 129 22.42 16.91 -0.67
N LEU A 130 22.37 18.18 -1.07
CA LEU A 130 21.16 18.79 -1.61
C LEU A 130 20.69 18.16 -2.92
N ALA A 131 21.62 17.80 -3.82
CA ALA A 131 21.28 17.11 -5.06
C ALA A 131 20.69 15.72 -4.78
N ARG A 132 21.22 15.00 -3.79
CA ARG A 132 20.65 13.71 -3.34
C ARG A 132 19.25 13.90 -2.76
N LEU A 133 19.04 14.91 -1.92
CA LEU A 133 17.71 15.21 -1.34
C LEU A 133 16.68 15.61 -2.40
N ALA A 134 17.09 16.40 -3.41
CA ALA A 134 16.22 16.75 -4.53
C ALA A 134 15.81 15.49 -5.34
N ALA A 135 16.76 14.59 -5.59
CA ALA A 135 16.46 13.32 -6.26
C ALA A 135 15.53 12.42 -5.43
N GLU A 136 15.73 12.35 -4.11
CA GLU A 136 14.82 11.64 -3.21
C GLU A 136 13.40 12.25 -3.27
N GLN A 137 13.27 13.58 -3.23
CA GLN A 137 11.99 14.28 -3.33
C GLN A 137 11.28 14.01 -4.67
N GLU A 138 12.02 14.01 -5.78
CA GLU A 138 11.49 13.66 -7.11
C GLU A 138 10.93 12.23 -7.13
N ARG A 139 11.63 11.28 -6.49
CA ARG A 139 11.16 9.88 -6.39
C ARG A 139 9.86 9.80 -5.60
N ILE A 140 9.74 10.53 -4.49
CA ILE A 140 8.50 10.61 -3.69
C ILE A 140 7.37 11.22 -4.54
N ARG A 141 7.62 12.30 -5.29
CA ARG A 141 6.62 12.90 -6.20
C ARG A 141 6.17 11.94 -7.30
N LYS A 142 7.09 11.17 -7.91
CA LYS A 142 6.74 10.15 -8.92
C LYS A 142 5.89 9.04 -8.31
N ALA A 143 6.26 8.54 -7.13
CA ALA A 143 5.47 7.54 -6.41
C ALA A 143 4.08 8.07 -6.05
N LEU A 144 3.96 9.35 -5.67
CA LEU A 144 2.68 10.01 -5.46
C LEU A 144 1.83 10.00 -6.73
N ARG A 145 2.39 10.42 -7.88
CA ARG A 145 1.68 10.41 -9.18
C ARG A 145 1.14 9.03 -9.54
N GLU A 146 2.00 8.01 -9.47
CA GLU A 146 1.59 6.63 -9.73
C GLU A 146 0.49 6.16 -8.79
N PHE A 147 0.55 6.62 -7.54
CA PHE A 147 -0.46 6.32 -6.54
C PHE A 147 -1.79 7.02 -6.83
N GLU A 148 -1.77 8.30 -7.20
CA GLU A 148 -2.96 9.04 -7.62
C GLU A 148 -3.61 8.42 -8.84
N GLU A 149 -2.84 7.97 -9.82
CA GLU A 149 -3.36 7.29 -11.01
C GLU A 149 -4.07 5.98 -10.64
N LYS A 150 -3.53 5.23 -9.68
CA LYS A 150 -4.17 4.00 -9.17
C LYS A 150 -5.47 4.32 -8.43
N LEU A 151 -5.46 5.33 -7.55
CA LEU A 151 -6.65 5.79 -6.83
C LEU A 151 -7.75 6.27 -7.76
N LYS A 152 -7.42 7.07 -8.78
CA LYS A 152 -8.37 7.54 -9.80
C LYS A 152 -9.02 6.37 -10.54
N LYS A 153 -8.26 5.32 -10.84
CA LYS A 153 -8.80 4.08 -11.46
C LYS A 153 -9.73 3.32 -10.53
N GLU A 154 -9.48 3.35 -9.23
CA GLU A 154 -10.33 2.70 -8.21
C GLU A 154 -11.49 3.60 -7.73
N GLY A 155 -11.65 4.80 -8.29
CA GLY A 155 -12.74 5.74 -7.96
C GLY A 155 -12.53 6.54 -6.67
N GLY A 156 -11.33 6.46 -6.08
CA GLY A 156 -10.95 7.20 -4.88
C GLY A 156 -10.62 8.67 -5.16
N LYS A 157 -10.83 9.53 -4.17
CA LYS A 157 -10.32 10.91 -4.19
C LYS A 157 -8.83 10.90 -3.85
N GLY A 158 -8.01 11.52 -4.72
CA GLY A 158 -6.58 11.67 -4.50
C GLY A 158 -6.24 12.60 -3.32
N PRO A 159 -4.96 12.65 -2.90
CA PRO A 159 -4.41 13.40 -1.77
C PRO A 159 -4.50 14.95 -1.87
N GLY A 160 -5.40 15.49 -2.70
CA GLY A 160 -5.69 16.92 -2.82
C GLY A 160 -4.87 17.63 -3.92
N GLU A 161 -5.55 18.54 -4.64
CA GLU A 161 -4.91 19.32 -5.71
C GLU A 161 -3.79 20.23 -5.16
N GLY A 162 -2.67 20.26 -5.90
CA GLY A 162 -1.52 21.12 -5.59
C GLY A 162 -0.48 20.52 -4.63
N LEU A 163 -0.66 19.28 -4.14
CA LEU A 163 0.41 18.59 -3.41
C LEU A 163 1.65 18.39 -4.29
N GLU A 164 1.45 18.00 -5.55
CA GLU A 164 2.54 17.87 -6.52
C GLU A 164 3.30 19.19 -6.71
N SER A 165 2.59 20.30 -6.89
CA SER A 165 3.19 21.63 -7.08
C SER A 165 4.08 22.03 -5.91
N LEU A 166 3.66 21.75 -4.67
CA LEU A 166 4.48 21.99 -3.49
C LEU A 166 5.77 21.16 -3.53
N MET A 167 5.68 19.90 -3.99
CA MET A 167 6.86 19.04 -4.13
C MET A 167 7.80 19.54 -5.24
N GLU A 168 7.26 20.02 -6.37
CA GLU A 168 8.09 20.60 -7.43
C GLU A 168 8.83 21.87 -6.96
N GLU A 169 8.15 22.72 -6.18
CA GLU A 169 8.79 23.89 -5.58
C GLU A 169 9.91 23.49 -4.61
N THR A 170 9.69 22.48 -3.76
CA THR A 170 10.77 21.97 -2.89
C THR A 170 11.96 21.45 -3.68
N GLU A 171 11.74 20.76 -4.80
CA GLU A 171 12.83 20.27 -5.65
C GLU A 171 13.63 21.43 -6.25
N MET A 172 12.94 22.47 -6.75
CA MET A 172 13.58 23.67 -7.29
C MET A 172 14.42 24.39 -6.24
N ASP A 173 13.88 24.57 -5.03
CA ASP A 173 14.60 25.23 -3.94
C ASP A 173 15.84 24.42 -3.52
N LEU A 174 15.73 23.08 -3.46
CA LEU A 174 16.88 22.21 -3.14
C LEU A 174 17.97 22.28 -4.21
N VAL A 175 17.60 22.25 -5.50
CA VAL A 175 18.54 22.38 -6.63
C VAL A 175 19.21 23.75 -6.64
N ASN A 176 18.46 24.81 -6.32
CA ASN A 176 18.96 26.18 -6.21
C ASN A 176 19.72 26.43 -4.89
N LYS A 177 19.85 25.42 -4.03
CA LYS A 177 20.55 25.47 -2.74
C LYS A 177 19.93 26.45 -1.74
N GLN A 178 18.61 26.59 -1.79
CA GLN A 178 17.83 27.50 -0.96
C GLN A 178 17.19 26.70 0.19
N LEU A 179 17.91 26.59 1.31
CA LEU A 179 17.39 25.97 2.53
C LEU A 179 16.69 27.01 3.42
N THR A 180 15.57 27.55 2.92
CA THR A 180 14.81 28.60 3.60
C THR A 180 13.87 28.02 4.66
N GLU A 181 13.39 28.88 5.56
CA GLU A 181 12.33 28.49 6.51
C GLU A 181 11.03 28.14 5.77
N GLU A 182 10.76 28.83 4.66
CA GLU A 182 9.62 28.55 3.78
C GLU A 182 9.65 27.12 3.24
N LEU A 183 10.82 26.62 2.82
CA LEU A 183 10.99 25.24 2.38
C LEU A 183 10.61 24.24 3.47
N ILE A 184 11.01 24.49 4.71
CA ILE A 184 10.73 23.61 5.85
C ILE A 184 9.23 23.60 6.17
N GLN A 185 8.60 24.78 6.18
CA GLN A 185 7.15 24.88 6.37
C GLN A 185 6.40 24.16 5.24
N ARG A 186 6.84 24.33 3.99
CA ARG A 186 6.31 23.60 2.83
C ARG A 186 6.43 22.09 3.02
N GLN A 187 7.57 21.61 3.51
CA GLN A 187 7.78 20.19 3.76
C GLN A 187 6.91 19.62 4.88
N ARG A 188 6.64 20.40 5.94
CA ARG A 188 5.68 20.03 6.98
C ARG A 188 4.27 19.96 6.42
N GLN A 189 3.89 20.90 5.57
CA GLN A 189 2.58 20.90 4.90
C GLN A 189 2.40 19.69 3.97
N ILE A 190 3.43 19.34 3.19
CA ILE A 190 3.44 18.15 2.33
C ILE A 190 3.22 16.90 3.20
N LEU A 191 3.96 16.77 4.30
CA LEU A 191 3.82 15.64 5.22
C LEU A 191 2.41 15.55 5.83
N THR A 192 1.84 16.67 6.28
CA THR A 192 0.48 16.71 6.84
C THR A 192 -0.55 16.24 5.82
N ARG A 193 -0.51 16.76 4.59
CA ARG A 193 -1.43 16.34 3.52
C ARG A 193 -1.30 14.87 3.16
N LEU A 194 -0.07 14.34 3.13
CA LEU A 194 0.18 12.91 2.92
C LEU A 194 -0.44 12.05 4.03
N LEU A 195 -0.30 12.47 5.29
CA LEU A 195 -0.89 11.77 6.44
C LEU A 195 -2.42 11.85 6.45
N GLU A 196 -2.99 13.00 6.12
CA GLU A 196 -4.44 13.20 5.98
C GLU A 196 -5.02 12.31 4.89
N ALA A 197 -4.35 12.23 3.74
CA ALA A 197 -4.74 11.34 2.67
C ALA A 197 -4.69 9.87 3.10
N GLU A 198 -3.59 9.46 3.76
CA GLU A 198 -3.43 8.10 4.29
C GLU A 198 -4.56 7.74 5.29
N ASN A 199 -4.90 8.66 6.19
CA ASN A 199 -6.01 8.48 7.13
C ASN A 199 -7.35 8.35 6.41
N SER A 200 -7.62 9.22 5.42
CA SER A 200 -8.87 9.23 4.66
C SER A 200 -9.10 7.91 3.91
N MET A 201 -8.03 7.33 3.36
CA MET A 201 -8.11 6.04 2.67
C MET A 201 -8.39 4.89 3.64
N ARG A 202 -7.72 4.89 4.80
CA ARG A 202 -8.02 3.92 5.86
C ARG A 202 -9.48 4.01 6.30
N GLU A 203 -10.01 5.21 6.50
CA GLU A 203 -11.41 5.41 6.90
C GLU A 203 -12.39 4.90 5.83
N GLN A 204 -12.11 5.14 4.55
CA GLN A 204 -12.91 4.59 3.44
C GLN A 204 -12.94 3.05 3.44
N ASP A 205 -11.80 2.40 3.66
CA ASP A 205 -11.72 0.94 3.76
C ASP A 205 -12.61 0.40 4.91
N PHE A 206 -12.60 1.06 6.08
CA PHE A 206 -13.44 0.68 7.21
C PHE A 206 -14.93 0.97 6.99
N ASP A 207 -15.27 1.98 6.19
CA ASP A 207 -16.66 2.30 5.84
C ASP A 207 -17.25 1.28 4.87
N GLU A 208 -16.47 0.76 3.92
CA GLU A 208 -16.92 -0.36 3.07
C GLU A 208 -17.17 -1.64 3.88
N GLU A 209 -16.32 -1.95 4.87
CA GLU A 209 -16.56 -3.08 5.78
C GLU A 209 -17.79 -2.88 6.69
N ARG A 210 -18.10 -1.62 7.06
CA ARG A 210 -19.20 -1.27 7.96
C ARG A 210 -20.56 -1.11 7.27
N LYS A 211 -20.65 -1.19 5.94
CA LYS A 211 -21.91 -1.43 5.24
C LYS A 211 -22.37 -2.87 5.49
N GLY A 212 -22.80 -3.14 6.72
CA GLY A 212 -23.34 -4.43 7.13
C GLY A 212 -24.54 -4.80 6.25
N GLU A 213 -24.68 -6.09 5.95
CA GLU A 213 -25.86 -6.61 5.30
C GLU A 213 -27.09 -6.14 6.08
N THR A 214 -27.91 -5.28 5.47
CA THR A 214 -29.21 -4.92 6.03
C THR A 214 -29.98 -6.21 6.25
N ALA A 215 -30.64 -6.33 7.40
CA ALA A 215 -31.43 -7.51 7.72
C ALA A 215 -32.39 -7.78 6.55
N ARG A 216 -32.19 -8.90 5.85
CA ARG A 216 -33.16 -9.36 4.85
C ARG A 216 -34.42 -9.73 5.62
N ASP A 217 -35.54 -9.18 5.19
CA ASP A 217 -36.84 -9.54 5.73
C ASP A 217 -37.05 -11.03 5.36
N TYR A 218 -36.88 -11.92 6.34
CA TYR A 218 -37.13 -13.33 6.13
C TYR A 218 -38.63 -13.52 6.21
N ASP A 219 -39.27 -13.95 5.13
CA ASP A 219 -40.62 -14.47 5.19
C ASP A 219 -40.64 -15.58 6.24
N LYS A 220 -41.43 -15.37 7.31
CA LYS A 220 -41.57 -16.34 8.39
C LYS A 220 -42.40 -17.51 7.88
N ILE A 221 -41.78 -18.39 7.09
CA ILE A 221 -42.41 -19.62 6.63
C ILE A 221 -42.65 -20.46 7.88
N MET A 222 -43.92 -20.60 8.26
CA MET A 222 -44.30 -21.47 9.36
C MET A 222 -43.81 -22.90 9.04
N PRO A 223 -43.03 -23.54 9.94
CA PRO A 223 -42.64 -24.93 9.75
C PRO A 223 -43.87 -25.81 9.57
N LYS A 224 -43.83 -26.72 8.59
CA LYS A 224 -44.96 -27.60 8.23
C LYS A 224 -45.54 -28.37 9.44
N ALA A 225 -44.68 -28.73 10.41
CA ALA A 225 -45.10 -29.39 11.65
C ALA A 225 -46.05 -28.53 12.51
N ILE A 226 -45.86 -27.21 12.53
CA ILE A 226 -46.70 -26.27 13.27
C ILE A 226 -48.04 -26.08 12.53
N GLU A 227 -48.01 -25.99 11.20
CA GLU A 227 -49.23 -25.92 10.39
C GLU A 227 -50.10 -27.17 10.57
N ASP A 228 -49.47 -28.36 10.52
CA ASP A 228 -50.17 -29.64 10.73
C ASP A 228 -50.78 -29.74 12.13
N TYR A 229 -50.09 -29.23 13.16
CA TYR A 229 -50.61 -29.18 14.53
C TYR A 229 -51.80 -28.23 14.66
N LEU A 230 -51.72 -27.02 14.09
CA LEU A 230 -52.81 -26.03 14.11
C LEU A 230 -54.05 -26.56 13.38
N ARG A 231 -53.88 -27.16 12.19
CA ARG A 231 -54.99 -27.79 11.44
C ARG A 231 -55.64 -28.93 12.21
N LYS A 232 -54.87 -29.74 12.94
CA LYS A 232 -55.44 -30.80 13.80
C LYS A 232 -56.25 -30.20 14.94
N LYS A 233 -55.74 -29.17 15.60
CA LYS A 233 -56.45 -28.46 16.68
C LYS A 233 -57.76 -27.82 16.18
N GLU A 234 -57.74 -27.20 15.01
CA GLU A 234 -58.95 -26.66 14.37
C GLU A 234 -59.98 -27.77 14.11
N LYS A 235 -59.56 -28.89 13.51
CA LYS A 235 -60.43 -30.06 13.30
C LYS A 235 -61.00 -30.62 14.60
N GLU A 236 -60.24 -30.66 15.69
CA GLU A 236 -60.76 -31.04 17.01
C GLU A 236 -61.85 -30.07 17.49
N THR A 237 -61.62 -28.75 17.35
CA THR A 237 -62.63 -27.75 17.72
C THR A 237 -63.87 -27.81 16.83
N GLU A 238 -63.70 -28.06 15.52
CA GLU A 238 -64.80 -28.25 14.59
C GLU A 238 -65.57 -29.54 14.88
N LEU A 239 -64.88 -30.63 15.24
CA LEU A 239 -65.51 -31.88 15.65
C LEU A 239 -66.34 -31.68 16.92
N LEU A 240 -65.81 -30.95 17.90
CA LEU A 240 -66.55 -30.56 19.10
C LEU A 240 -67.76 -29.65 18.80
N ARG A 241 -67.70 -28.87 17.72
CA ARG A 241 -68.83 -28.05 17.23
C ARG A 241 -69.86 -28.84 16.42
N THR A 242 -69.44 -29.88 15.70
CA THR A 242 -70.25 -30.58 14.70
C THR A 242 -70.80 -31.92 15.17
N LEU A 243 -70.24 -32.49 16.26
CA LEU A 243 -70.88 -33.59 16.96
C LEU A 243 -71.89 -32.97 17.93
N PRO A 244 -73.20 -32.98 17.64
CA PRO A 244 -74.16 -32.76 18.70
C PRO A 244 -73.91 -33.88 19.72
N PRO A 245 -73.62 -33.56 20.99
CA PRO A 245 -73.80 -34.57 22.03
C PRO A 245 -75.22 -35.12 21.84
N ARG A 246 -75.46 -36.42 22.09
CA ARG A 246 -76.83 -36.97 22.09
C ARG A 246 -77.65 -36.25 23.17
N LEU A 247 -78.10 -35.05 22.84
CA LEU A 247 -78.87 -34.14 23.64
C LEU A 247 -80.32 -34.46 23.35
N TYR A 248 -81.12 -34.58 24.40
CA TYR A 248 -82.55 -34.71 24.26
C TYR A 248 -83.11 -33.54 23.43
N PRO A 249 -84.15 -33.74 22.58
CA PRO A 249 -84.67 -32.73 21.65
C PRO A 249 -85.08 -31.37 22.25
N TYR A 250 -85.22 -31.32 23.57
CA TYR A 250 -85.43 -30.08 24.32
C TYR A 250 -84.20 -29.17 24.28
N TYR A 251 -83.01 -29.68 24.61
CA TYR A 251 -81.79 -28.88 24.75
C TYR A 251 -81.21 -28.43 23.40
N GLN A 252 -81.47 -29.17 22.32
CA GLN A 252 -81.05 -28.77 20.97
C GLN A 252 -81.71 -27.44 20.55
N ARG A 253 -83.02 -27.28 20.81
CA ARG A 253 -83.75 -26.04 20.49
C ARG A 253 -83.26 -24.84 21.27
N GLU A 254 -82.90 -25.04 22.54
CA GLU A 254 -82.44 -23.97 23.42
C GLU A 254 -81.03 -23.48 23.02
N ILE A 255 -80.15 -24.41 22.62
CA ILE A 255 -78.82 -24.07 22.09
C ILE A 255 -78.93 -23.35 20.74
N ASP A 256 -79.81 -23.79 19.85
CA ASP A 256 -80.02 -23.14 18.55
C ASP A 256 -80.54 -21.71 18.71
N GLU A 257 -81.49 -21.46 19.62
CA GLU A 257 -81.93 -20.10 19.94
C GLU A 257 -80.80 -19.25 20.54
N TYR A 258 -80.00 -19.81 21.44
CA TYR A 258 -78.87 -19.11 22.05
C TYR A 258 -77.80 -18.73 21.01
N LEU A 259 -77.41 -19.67 20.13
CA LEU A 259 -76.44 -19.42 19.06
C LEU A 259 -76.97 -18.46 17.98
N LYS A 260 -78.29 -18.41 17.77
CA LYS A 260 -78.92 -17.43 16.88
C LYS A 260 -78.83 -16.02 17.47
N ARG A 261 -79.16 -15.85 18.76
CA ARG A 261 -78.98 -14.59 19.48
C ARG A 261 -77.52 -14.14 19.54
N LEU A 262 -76.59 -15.07 19.73
CA LEU A 262 -75.15 -14.75 19.80
C LEU A 262 -74.58 -14.25 18.46
N ARG A 263 -75.15 -14.70 17.34
CA ARG A 263 -74.81 -14.22 15.99
C ARG A 263 -75.48 -12.88 15.66
N GLU A 264 -76.69 -12.65 16.12
CA GLU A 264 -77.39 -11.37 15.91
C GLU A 264 -76.79 -10.22 16.75
N ASN A 265 -76.15 -10.52 17.89
CA ASN A 265 -75.49 -9.52 18.76
C ASN A 265 -74.01 -9.25 18.47
N ASN A 266 -73.44 -9.79 17.38
CA ASN A 266 -72.06 -9.48 16.96
C ASN A 266 -72.04 -8.90 15.54
N PHE A 267 -72.65 -7.72 15.38
CA PHE A 267 -72.38 -6.75 14.33
C PHE A 267 -72.11 -5.37 14.96
#